data_AF-A0A354EER8-F1
#
_entry.id   AF-A0A354EER8-F1
#
_cell.length_a   1.000
_cell.length_b   1.000
_cell.length_c   1.000
_cell.angle_alpha   90.00
_cell.angle_beta   90.00
_cell.angle_gamma   90.00
#
_symmetry.space_group_name_H-M   'P 1'
#
loop_
_entity.id
_entity.type
_entity.pdbx_description
1 polymer ?
#
loop_
_entity_poly.entity_id
_entity_poly.type
_entity_poly.pdbx_seq_one_letter_code
_entity_poly.pdbx_strand_id
1 'polypeptide(L)'
;MMSVVFKKWQFSSMTDPRDRQLTTWPATNDPSWRQCLSIACASIDGDLPNPVPGADHYYDISIPPPKWAAAARFVSQIGKVRFYDLERD
;
A
#
# COMPACT_ATOMS: atom_id res chain seq x y z
N MET A 1 0.25 -5.59 -12.82
CA MET A 1 1.02 -5.61 -11.55
C MET A 1 2.31 -4.79 -11.63
N MET A 2 3.24 -5.10 -12.53
CA MET A 2 4.51 -4.36 -12.65
C MET A 2 4.34 -2.86 -12.94
N SER A 3 3.39 -2.48 -13.80
CA SER A 3 3.08 -1.08 -14.13
C SER A 3 2.63 -0.22 -12.94
N VAL A 4 2.09 -0.85 -11.89
CA VAL A 4 1.65 -0.18 -10.65
C VAL A 4 2.80 -0.15 -9.66
N VAL A 5 3.40 -1.30 -9.36
CA VAL A 5 4.41 -1.45 -8.30
C VAL A 5 5.69 -0.65 -8.60
N PHE A 6 6.10 -0.58 -9.87
CA PHE A 6 7.28 0.16 -10.30
C PHE A 6 6.99 1.59 -10.76
N LYS A 7 5.75 2.08 -10.61
CA LYS A 7 5.46 3.49 -10.86
C LYS A 7 6.27 4.32 -9.86
N LYS A 8 6.95 5.36 -10.36
CA LYS A 8 7.87 6.19 -9.58
C LYS A 8 7.17 6.68 -8.29
N TRP A 9 7.78 6.40 -7.14
CA TRP A 9 7.30 6.76 -5.81
C TRP A 9 6.01 6.06 -5.33
N GLN A 10 5.50 5.05 -6.05
CA GLN A 10 4.35 4.26 -5.58
C GLN A 10 4.74 3.37 -4.39
N PHE A 11 5.86 2.68 -4.49
CA PHE A 11 6.50 1.94 -3.40
C PHE A 11 7.98 2.34 -3.36
N SER A 12 8.42 2.97 -2.27
CA SER A 12 9.81 3.43 -2.13
C SER A 12 10.79 2.26 -2.15
N SER A 13 10.42 1.14 -1.52
CA SER A 13 11.18 -0.11 -1.49
C SER A 13 11.43 -0.70 -2.89
N MET A 14 10.72 -0.23 -3.91
CA MET A 14 10.84 -0.69 -5.30
C MET A 14 11.44 0.37 -6.23
N THR A 15 11.50 1.65 -5.82
CA THR A 15 11.83 2.76 -6.74
C THR A 15 12.71 3.89 -6.17
N ASP A 16 12.82 4.09 -4.86
CA ASP A 16 13.72 5.11 -4.30
C ASP A 16 15.15 4.55 -4.21
N PRO A 17 16.13 5.10 -4.94
CA PRO A 17 17.52 4.64 -4.88
C PRO A 17 18.17 4.81 -3.49
N ARG A 18 17.55 5.57 -2.59
CA ARG A 18 18.02 5.77 -1.22
C ARG A 18 17.36 4.81 -0.22
N ASP A 19 16.35 4.05 -0.64
CA ASP A 19 15.71 3.06 0.21
C ASP A 19 16.56 1.79 0.26
N ARG A 20 16.98 1.40 1.47
CA ARG A 20 17.81 0.21 1.66
C ARG A 20 17.08 -1.08 1.29
N GLN A 21 15.75 -1.07 1.32
CA GLN A 21 14.93 -2.24 0.98
C GLN A 21 14.96 -2.54 -0.53
N LEU A 22 15.46 -1.61 -1.36
CA LEU A 22 15.62 -1.83 -2.79
C LEU A 22 16.61 -2.97 -3.12
N THR A 23 17.60 -3.18 -2.24
CA THR A 23 18.63 -4.22 -2.39
C THR A 23 18.66 -5.23 -1.25
N THR A 24 17.91 -4.97 -0.17
CA THR A 24 17.88 -5.83 1.02
C THR A 24 16.63 -6.71 0.99
N TRP A 25 16.83 -8.02 0.95
CA TRP A 25 15.73 -8.98 1.05
C TRP A 25 15.45 -9.36 2.50
N PRO A 26 14.18 -9.57 2.87
CA PRO A 26 13.82 -10.11 4.18
C PRO A 26 14.35 -11.53 4.36
N ALA A 27 14.70 -11.89 5.60
CA ALA A 27 15.06 -13.26 5.93
C ALA A 27 13.84 -14.18 5.77
N THR A 28 14.03 -15.37 5.20
CA THR A 28 12.92 -16.32 4.96
C THR A 28 12.28 -16.84 6.24
N ASN A 29 12.97 -16.73 7.38
CA ASN A 29 12.46 -17.08 8.70
C ASN A 29 11.92 -15.89 9.49
N ASP A 30 11.92 -14.67 8.94
CA ASP A 30 11.30 -13.52 9.58
C ASP A 30 9.78 -13.74 9.69
N PRO A 31 9.20 -13.74 10.91
CA PRO A 31 7.77 -13.95 11.09
C PRO A 31 6.89 -12.91 10.39
N SER A 32 7.34 -11.65 10.35
CA SER A 32 6.62 -10.55 9.71
C SER A 32 6.61 -10.73 8.20
N TRP A 33 7.75 -11.15 7.62
CA TRP A 33 7.80 -11.49 6.19
C TRP A 33 6.83 -12.61 5.83
N ARG A 34 6.84 -13.71 6.61
CA ARG A 34 5.93 -14.85 6.38
C ARG A 34 4.47 -14.44 6.48
N GLN A 35 4.13 -13.61 7.46
CA GLN A 35 2.76 -13.12 7.64
C GLN A 35 2.34 -12.23 6.47
N CYS A 36 3.18 -11.26 6.06
CA CYS A 36 2.91 -10.40 4.91
C CYS A 36 2.74 -11.20 3.61
N LEU A 37 3.61 -12.18 3.38
CA LEU A 37 3.52 -13.04 2.19
C LEU A 37 2.23 -13.87 2.18
N SER A 38 1.84 -14.44 3.32
CA SER A 38 0.59 -15.18 3.47
C SER A 38 -0.64 -14.32 3.13
N ILE A 39 -0.71 -13.11 3.69
CA ILE A 39 -1.80 -12.16 3.41
C ILE A 39 -1.81 -11.73 1.94
N ALA A 40 -0.64 -11.49 1.34
CA ALA A 40 -0.55 -11.13 -0.07
C ALA A 40 -1.07 -12.24 -0.98
N CYS A 41 -0.70 -13.50 -0.72
CA CYS A 41 -1.21 -14.66 -1.46
C CYS A 41 -2.73 -14.78 -1.32
N ALA A 42 -3.26 -14.78 -0.09
CA ALA A 42 -4.69 -14.87 0.15
C ALA A 42 -5.49 -13.70 -0.45
N SER A 43 -4.88 -12.51 -0.57
CA SER A 43 -5.50 -11.36 -1.25
C SER A 43 -5.57 -11.55 -2.76
N ILE A 44 -4.55 -12.16 -3.37
CA ILE A 44 -4.52 -12.49 -4.81
C ILE A 44 -5.52 -13.59 -5.13
N ASP A 45 -5.62 -14.59 -4.27
CA ASP A 45 -6.51 -15.74 -4.43
C ASP A 45 -7.99 -15.37 -4.18
N GLY A 46 -8.25 -14.20 -3.59
CA GLY A 46 -9.60 -13.72 -3.29
C GLY A 46 -10.19 -14.28 -2.00
N ASP A 47 -9.36 -14.93 -1.18
CA ASP A 47 -9.77 -15.55 0.10
C ASP A 47 -10.01 -14.52 1.21
N LEU A 48 -9.49 -13.30 1.04
CA LEU A 48 -9.67 -12.21 1.99
C LEU A 48 -10.62 -11.14 1.44
N PRO A 49 -11.65 -10.72 2.22
CA PRO A 49 -12.47 -9.59 1.82
C PRO A 49 -11.62 -8.31 1.77
N ASN A 50 -11.80 -7.49 0.74
CA ASN A 50 -11.15 -6.18 0.65
C ASN A 50 -11.74 -5.25 1.74
N PRO A 51 -10.95 -4.81 2.75
CA PRO A 51 -11.47 -3.97 3.82
C PRO A 51 -11.70 -2.51 3.39
N VAL A 52 -11.23 -2.12 2.21
CA VAL A 52 -11.29 -0.75 1.65
C VAL A 52 -11.77 -0.78 0.20
N PRO A 53 -13.01 -1.25 -0.06
CA PRO A 53 -13.52 -1.38 -1.43
C PRO A 53 -13.54 -0.03 -2.15
N GLY A 54 -13.01 0.00 -3.38
CA GLY A 54 -12.92 1.20 -4.22
C GLY A 54 -11.72 2.10 -3.95
N ALA A 55 -10.91 1.85 -2.91
CA ALA A 55 -9.74 2.67 -2.66
C ALA A 55 -8.62 2.43 -3.69
N ASP A 56 -8.07 3.52 -4.22
CA ASP A 56 -6.99 3.54 -5.21
C ASP A 56 -5.74 4.31 -4.73
N HIS A 57 -5.89 5.12 -3.67
CA HIS A 57 -4.81 5.91 -3.07
C HIS A 57 -4.82 5.78 -1.54
N TYR A 58 -3.63 5.92 -0.93
CA TYR A 58 -3.50 5.98 0.53
C TYR A 58 -2.32 6.84 0.97
N TYR A 59 -2.35 7.30 2.22
CA TYR A 59 -1.18 7.88 2.88
C TYR A 59 -1.22 7.64 4.39
N ASP A 60 -0.05 7.64 5.02
CA ASP A 60 0.09 7.56 6.47
C ASP A 60 -0.14 8.94 7.10
N ILE A 61 -0.98 9.02 8.14
CA ILE A 61 -1.35 10.30 8.78
C ILE A 61 -0.22 10.98 9.56
N SER A 62 0.96 10.37 9.66
CA SER A 62 2.15 11.00 10.25
C SER A 62 2.80 12.05 9.35
N ILE A 63 2.44 12.10 8.05
CA ILE A 63 2.91 13.13 7.11
C ILE A 63 1.82 14.19 6.86
N PRO A 64 2.19 15.40 6.39
CA PRO A 64 1.21 16.37 5.93
C PRO A 64 0.30 15.76 4.85
N PRO A 65 -1.02 16.00 4.91
CA PRO A 65 -1.96 15.46 3.93
C PRO A 65 -1.55 15.83 2.51
N PRO A 66 -1.47 14.85 1.58
CA PRO A 66 -1.26 15.13 0.17
C PRO A 66 -2.35 16.03 -0.40
N LYS A 67 -2.02 16.85 -1.41
CA LYS A 67 -2.98 17.79 -2.05
C LYS A 67 -4.23 17.11 -2.62
N TRP A 68 -4.12 15.84 -3.02
CA TRP A 68 -5.22 15.05 -3.57
C TRP A 68 -6.16 14.48 -2.50
N ALA A 69 -5.79 14.51 -1.22
CA ALA A 69 -6.51 13.85 -0.13
C ALA A 69 -7.74 14.66 0.35
N ALA A 70 -8.69 14.89 -0.54
CA ALA A 70 -9.93 15.59 -0.24
C ALA A 70 -10.89 14.73 0.60
N ALA A 71 -11.61 15.34 1.54
CA ALA A 71 -12.56 14.64 2.41
C ALA A 71 -13.66 13.92 1.62
N ALA A 72 -14.10 14.50 0.49
CA ALA A 72 -15.10 13.89 -0.40
C ALA A 72 -14.64 12.58 -1.06
N ARG A 73 -13.32 12.33 -1.08
CA ARG A 73 -12.72 11.12 -1.66
C ARG A 73 -12.33 10.09 -0.61
N PHE A 74 -12.56 10.35 0.68
CA PHE A 74 -12.18 9.45 1.75
C PHE A 74 -13.04 8.18 1.73
N VAL A 75 -12.39 7.01 1.83
CA VAL A 75 -13.04 5.70 1.88
C VAL A 75 -13.08 5.18 3.31
N SER A 76 -11.92 4.98 3.93
CA SER A 76 -11.80 4.44 5.29
C SER A 76 -10.38 4.64 5.83
N GLN A 77 -10.17 4.25 7.09
CA GLN A 77 -8.87 4.29 7.76
C GLN A 77 -8.59 2.95 8.45
N ILE A 78 -7.37 2.42 8.24
CA ILE A 78 -6.87 1.24 8.95
C ILE A 78 -5.59 1.64 9.68
N GLY A 79 -5.62 1.62 11.01
CA GLY A 79 -4.51 2.12 11.83
C GLY A 79 -4.19 3.57 11.49
N LYS A 80 -2.95 3.82 11.04
CA LYS A 80 -2.46 5.15 10.64
C LYS A 80 -2.62 5.45 9.15
N VAL A 81 -3.12 4.51 8.35
CA VAL A 81 -3.23 4.68 6.90
C VAL A 81 -4.66 5.05 6.53
N ARG A 82 -4.83 6.17 5.82
CA ARG A 82 -6.11 6.59 5.25
C ARG A 82 -6.18 6.24 3.78
N PHE A 83 -7.32 5.73 3.36
CA PHE A 83 -7.61 5.26 2.00
C PHE A 83 -8.61 6.18 1.30
N TYR A 84 -8.40 6.40 0.01
CA TYR A 84 -9.16 7.34 -0.82
C TYR A 84 -9.49 6.71 -2.17
N ASP A 85 -10.53 7.23 -2.82
CA ASP A 85 -10.98 6.91 -4.17
C ASP A 85 -10.94 8.19 -5.04
N LEU A 86 -9.89 8.33 -5.83
CA LEU A 86 -9.69 9.49 -6.70
C LEU A 86 -10.33 9.34 -8.08
N GLU A 87 -10.76 8.13 -8.44
CA GLU A 87 -11.40 7.83 -9.73
C GLU A 87 -12.93 7.88 -9.67
N ARG A 88 -13.54 7.98 -8.48
CA ARG A 88 -14.98 8.23 -8.34
C ARG A 88 -15.43 9.51 -9.05
N ASP A 89 -16.51 9.46 -9.80
CA ASP A 89 -17.17 10.64 -10.38
C ASP A 89 -17.99 11.41 -9.33
#